data_AF-A0AAD6AWN7-F1
#
_entry.id   AF-A0AAD6AWN7-F1
#
_cell.length_a   1.000
_cell.length_b   1.000
_cell.length_c   1.000
_cell.angle_alpha   90.00
_cell.angle_beta   90.00
_cell.angle_gamma   90.00
#
_symmetry.space_group_name_H-M   'P 1'
#
loop_
_entity.id
_entity.type
_entity.pdbx_description
1 polymer ?
#
loop_
_entity_poly.entity_id
_entity_poly.type
_entity_poly.pdbx_seq_one_letter_code
_entity_poly.pdbx_strand_id
1 'polypeptide(L)'
;ELLKRKVALLGTIRRNKPELPSKLLQVRQRAALSSLFGFTKNTTAVSYIPKRGRNVLLLSSKHRDPAVTEEEKRKPVIIADYNHCKGAVDNLDK
;
A
#
# COMPACT_ATOMS: atom_id res chain seq x y z
N GLU A 1 -11.40 -15.81 1.82
CA GLU A 1 -10.71 -17.09 1.56
C GLU A 1 -9.33 -17.16 2.18
N LEU A 2 -8.36 -16.31 1.79
CA LEU A 2 -6.98 -16.36 2.33
C LEU A 2 -6.87 -16.27 3.86
N LEU A 3 -7.57 -15.33 4.49
CA LEU A 3 -7.55 -15.18 5.95
C LEU A 3 -8.08 -16.42 6.69
N LYS A 4 -9.06 -17.15 6.11
CA LYS A 4 -9.56 -18.41 6.69
C LYS A 4 -8.47 -19.49 6.71
N ARG A 5 -7.55 -19.44 5.74
CA ARG A 5 -6.38 -20.32 5.60
C ARG A 5 -5.15 -19.79 6.34
N LYS A 6 -5.30 -18.76 7.18
CA LYS A 6 -4.21 -18.08 7.90
C LYS A 6 -3.13 -17.51 6.97
N VAL A 7 -3.51 -17.14 5.75
CA VAL A 7 -2.62 -16.48 4.78
C VAL A 7 -2.99 -15.00 4.69
N ALA A 8 -1.99 -14.14 4.80
CA ALA A 8 -2.14 -12.70 4.58
C ALA A 8 -1.77 -12.33 3.14
N LEU A 9 -2.50 -11.35 2.59
CA LEU A 9 -2.20 -10.74 1.30
C LEU A 9 -1.51 -9.39 1.52
N LEU A 10 -0.44 -9.14 0.76
CA LEU A 10 0.20 -7.84 0.63
C LEU A 10 0.59 -7.66 -0.83
N GLY A 11 0.15 -6.57 -1.46
CA GLY A 11 0.50 -6.32 -2.85
C GLY A 11 -0.02 -5.00 -3.39
N THR A 12 0.46 -4.65 -4.57
CA THR A 12 -0.03 -3.48 -5.31
C THR A 12 -1.42 -3.71 -5.86
N ILE A 13 -2.25 -2.67 -5.84
CA ILE A 13 -3.58 -2.71 -6.47
C ILE A 13 -3.64 -1.72 -7.64
N ARG A 14 -4.26 -2.14 -8.75
CA ARG A 14 -4.43 -1.28 -9.92
C ARG A 14 -5.44 -0.17 -9.61
N ARG A 15 -5.18 1.04 -10.11
CA ARG A 15 -6.03 2.23 -9.89
C ARG A 15 -7.45 2.09 -10.42
N ASN A 16 -7.66 1.27 -11.46
CA ASN A 16 -8.96 1.11 -12.12
C ASN A 16 -9.93 0.17 -11.39
N LYS A 17 -9.61 -0.23 -10.15
CA LYS A 17 -10.43 -1.13 -9.36
C LYS A 17 -11.62 -0.39 -8.75
N PRO A 18 -12.87 -0.79 -9.06
CA PRO A 18 -14.07 -0.07 -8.62
C PRO A 18 -14.27 -0.11 -7.10
N GLU A 19 -13.63 -1.06 -6.42
CA GLU A 19 -13.70 -1.22 -4.97
C GLU A 19 -12.87 -0.15 -4.22
N LEU A 20 -12.01 0.60 -4.93
CA LEU A 20 -11.18 1.63 -4.33
C LEU A 20 -11.97 2.93 -4.12
N PRO A 21 -12.01 3.46 -2.88
CA PRO A 21 -12.56 4.79 -2.64
C PRO A 21 -11.86 5.85 -3.49
N SER A 22 -12.65 6.72 -4.13
CA SER A 22 -12.15 7.82 -4.99
C SER A 22 -11.13 8.71 -4.27
N LYS A 23 -11.28 8.89 -2.95
CA LYS A 23 -10.35 9.64 -2.09
C LYS A 23 -8.94 9.07 -2.07
N LEU A 24 -8.77 7.75 -2.16
CA LEU A 24 -7.44 7.12 -2.28
C LEU A 24 -6.82 7.35 -3.67
N LEU A 25 -7.65 7.59 -4.69
CA LEU A 25 -7.21 7.81 -6.07
C LEU A 25 -6.86 9.27 -6.36
N GLN A 26 -7.27 10.19 -5.50
CA GLN A 26 -7.03 11.63 -5.65
C GLN A 26 -5.54 11.94 -5.46
N VAL A 27 -4.91 12.48 -6.50
CA VAL A 27 -3.50 12.89 -6.49
C VAL A 27 -3.34 14.41 -6.49
N ARG A 28 -4.29 15.13 -7.08
CA ARG A 28 -4.28 16.59 -7.11
C ARG A 28 -4.36 17.13 -5.68
N GLN A 29 -3.57 18.17 -5.41
CA GLN A 29 -3.48 18.86 -4.11
C GLN A 29 -2.94 18.02 -2.93
N ARG A 30 -2.48 16.79 -3.17
CA ARG A 30 -1.80 15.99 -2.15
C ARG A 30 -0.33 16.40 -2.05
N ALA A 31 0.17 16.59 -0.83
CA ALA A 31 1.58 16.85 -0.58
C ALA A 31 2.45 15.63 -0.95
N ALA A 32 3.68 15.88 -1.38
CA ALA A 32 4.66 14.81 -1.54
C ALA A 32 4.96 14.17 -0.17
N LEU A 33 5.32 12.89 -0.18
CA LEU A 33 5.58 12.06 0.99
C LEU A 33 4.38 11.94 1.95
N SER A 34 3.17 12.22 1.47
CA SER A 34 1.93 12.04 2.23
C SER A 34 1.29 10.69 1.92
N SER A 35 0.64 10.12 2.93
CA SER A 35 -0.13 8.87 2.83
C SER A 35 -1.60 9.08 3.19
N LEU A 36 -2.47 8.22 2.68
CA LEU A 36 -3.88 8.12 3.05
C LEU A 36 -4.22 6.65 3.19
N PHE A 37 -4.95 6.32 4.24
CA PHE A 37 -5.32 4.96 4.56
C PHE A 37 -6.84 4.80 4.48
N GLY A 38 -7.28 3.68 3.93
CA GLY A 38 -8.66 3.23 3.94
C GLY A 38 -8.74 1.89 4.65
N PHE A 39 -9.60 1.81 5.66
CA PHE A 39 -9.71 0.62 6.50
C PHE A 39 -11.04 -0.08 6.26
N THR A 40 -10.98 -1.41 6.26
CA THR A 40 -12.14 -2.27 6.43
C THR A 40 -11.92 -3.16 7.66
N LYS A 41 -12.91 -3.98 8.00
CA LYS A 41 -12.77 -4.96 9.10
C LYS A 41 -11.53 -5.84 8.95
N ASN A 42 -11.13 -6.17 7.72
CA ASN A 42 -10.13 -7.21 7.45
C ASN A 42 -8.92 -6.75 6.60
N THR A 43 -8.95 -5.55 6.04
CA THR A 43 -7.93 -5.07 5.13
C THR A 43 -7.70 -3.58 5.27
N THR A 44 -6.49 -3.17 4.90
CA THR A 44 -6.06 -1.77 4.83
C THR A 44 -5.57 -1.50 3.41
N ALA A 45 -6.16 -0.51 2.75
CA ALA A 45 -5.66 0.06 1.52
C ALA A 45 -4.85 1.32 1.85
N VAL A 46 -3.72 1.51 1.16
CA VAL A 46 -2.88 2.70 1.31
C VAL A 46 -2.65 3.37 -0.04
N SER A 47 -2.76 4.69 -0.03
CA SER A 47 -2.40 5.60 -1.11
C SER A 47 -1.23 6.44 -0.63
N TYR A 48 -0.10 6.38 -1.33
CA TYR A 48 1.11 7.10 -0.98
C TYR A 48 1.60 7.93 -2.17
N ILE A 49 1.94 9.19 -1.90
CA ILE A 49 2.39 10.15 -2.90
C ILE A 49 3.92 10.28 -2.78
N PRO A 50 4.74 9.45 -3.44
CA PRO A 50 6.20 9.55 -3.34
C PRO A 50 6.72 10.89 -3.89
N LYS A 51 6.03 11.41 -4.92
CA LYS A 51 6.29 12.71 -5.53
C LYS A 51 5.03 13.25 -6.18
N ARG A 52 4.98 14.56 -6.42
CA ARG A 52 3.82 15.24 -7.02
C ARG A 52 3.37 14.53 -8.29
N GLY A 53 2.08 14.26 -8.40
CA GLY A 53 1.48 13.60 -9.57
C GLY A 53 1.62 12.08 -9.64
N ARG A 54 2.35 11.43 -8.72
CA ARG A 54 2.43 9.97 -8.63
C ARG A 54 1.73 9.43 -7.39
N ASN A 55 1.03 8.31 -7.56
CA ASN A 55 0.34 7.61 -6.48
C ASN A 55 0.69 6.12 -6.52
N VAL A 56 1.11 5.59 -5.38
CA VAL A 56 1.40 4.18 -5.16
C VAL A 56 0.29 3.61 -4.29
N LEU A 57 -0.40 2.60 -4.82
CA LEU A 57 -1.55 1.97 -4.17
C LEU A 57 -1.21 0.53 -3.78
N LEU A 58 -1.35 0.22 -2.49
CA LEU A 58 -1.21 -1.14 -1.97
C LEU A 58 -2.45 -1.54 -1.16
N LEU A 59 -2.70 -2.84 -1.13
CA LEU A 59 -3.68 -3.48 -0.25
C LEU A 59 -2.95 -4.47 0.64
N SER A 60 -3.34 -4.49 1.92
CA SER A 60 -2.80 -5.41 2.90
C SER A 60 -3.92 -5.99 3.76
N SER A 61 -3.89 -7.30 4.01
CA SER A 61 -4.67 -7.94 5.08
C SER A 61 -3.85 -8.23 6.35
N LYS A 62 -2.54 -7.92 6.33
CA LYS A 62 -1.61 -8.06 7.46
C LYS A 62 -1.69 -6.86 8.40
N HIS A 63 -1.47 -5.67 7.86
CA HIS A 63 -1.36 -4.40 8.60
C HIS A 63 -2.71 -3.81 8.97
N ARG A 64 -2.85 -3.36 10.22
CA ARG A 64 -4.10 -2.81 10.79
C ARG A 64 -4.03 -1.34 11.17
N ASP A 65 -2.82 -0.80 11.26
CA ASP A 65 -2.59 0.56 11.71
C ASP A 65 -2.04 1.45 10.59
N PRO A 66 -2.28 2.77 10.63
CA PRO A 66 -1.73 3.75 9.69
C PRO A 66 -0.24 4.05 9.97
N ALA A 67 0.57 3.02 10.21
CA ALA A 67 1.96 3.18 10.57
C ALA A 67 2.80 3.72 9.39
N VAL A 68 3.61 4.73 9.68
CA VAL A 68 4.53 5.38 8.74
C VAL A 68 5.92 5.38 9.36
N THR A 69 6.93 5.06 8.56
CA THR A 69 8.33 5.09 9.00
C THR A 69 8.78 6.51 9.34
N GLU A 70 9.69 6.65 10.29
CA GLU A 70 10.32 7.95 10.63
C GLU A 70 11.42 8.39 9.65
N GLU A 71 11.73 7.56 8.65
CA GLU A 71 12.64 7.91 7.56
C GLU A 71 12.20 9.18 6.80
N GLU A 72 13.16 9.86 6.16
CA GLU A 72 12.92 11.07 5.35
C GLU A 72 11.77 10.93 4.35
N LYS A 73 11.63 9.74 3.73
CA LYS A 73 10.61 9.47 2.72
C LYS A 73 9.23 9.20 3.32
N ARG A 74 9.11 9.03 4.64
CA ARG A 74 7.86 8.78 5.36
C ARG A 74 7.00 7.73 4.69
N LYS A 75 7.61 6.58 4.35
CA LYS A 75 6.90 5.50 3.67
C LYS A 75 5.95 4.84 4.66
N PRO A 76 4.71 4.51 4.26
CA PRO A 76 3.90 3.58 5.02
C PRO A 76 4.64 2.27 5.24
N VAL A 77 4.56 1.70 6.45
CA VAL A 77 5.19 0.41 6.78
C VAL A 77 4.76 -0.68 5.79
N ILE A 78 3.50 -0.64 5.34
CA ILE A 78 2.94 -1.51 4.28
C ILE A 78 3.81 -1.52 3.01
N ILE A 79 4.31 -0.35 2.60
CA ILE A 79 5.15 -0.20 1.40
C ILE A 79 6.57 -0.68 1.66
N ALA A 80 7.10 -0.47 2.86
CA ALA A 80 8.41 -0.99 3.26
C ALA A 80 8.40 -2.53 3.22
N ASP A 81 7.44 -3.17 3.88
CA ASP A 81 7.24 -4.62 3.89
C ASP A 81 7.09 -5.19 2.48
N TYR A 82 6.29 -4.54 1.62
CA TYR A 82 6.13 -4.98 0.24
C TYR A 82 7.45 -4.95 -0.54
N ASN A 83 8.22 -3.87 -0.41
CA ASN A 83 9.50 -3.75 -1.12
C ASN A 83 10.52 -4.77 -0.63
N HIS A 84 10.47 -5.17 0.64
CA HIS A 84 11.35 -6.20 1.18
C HIS A 84 11.05 -7.58 0.57
N CYS A 85 9.78 -7.91 0.36
CA CYS A 85 9.38 -9.25 -0.09
C CYS A 85 9.21 -9.39 -1.61
N LYS A 86 8.89 -8.31 -2.35
CA LYS A 86 8.46 -8.40 -3.76
C LYS A 86 9.49 -9.00 -4.72
N GLY A 87 10.78 -8.94 -4.37
CA GLY A 87 11.87 -9.38 -5.25
C GLY A 87 12.28 -10.84 -5.07
N ALA A 88 11.62 -11.61 -4.19
CA ALA A 88 12.04 -12.97 -3.88
C ALA A 88 12.06 -13.88 -5.12
N VAL A 89 11.03 -13.78 -5.97
CA VAL A 89 10.95 -14.55 -7.23
C VAL A 89 11.91 -13.98 -8.27
N ASP A 90 11.89 -12.66 -8.51
CA ASP A 90 12.78 -12.00 -9.48
C ASP A 90 14.28 -12.26 -9.22
N ASN A 91 14.66 -12.52 -7.96
CA ASN A 91 16.03 -12.83 -7.59
C ASN A 91 16.39 -14.32 -7.78
N LEU A 92 15.41 -15.21 -7.84
CA LEU A 92 15.63 -16.63 -8.15
C LEU A 92 15.91 -16.84 -9.64
N ASP A 93 15.35 -15.99 -10.50
CA ASP A 93 15.51 -16.05 -11.97
C ASP A 93 16.86 -15.49 -12.47
N LYS A 94 17.73 -15.03 -11.57
CA LYS A 94 19.07 -14.49 -11.89
C LYS A 94 20.11 -15.59 -11.95
#